data_AF-A0A6A6NGX6-F1
#
_entry.id   AF-A0A6A6NGX6-F1
#
_cell.length_a   1.000
_cell.length_b   1.000
_cell.length_c   1.000
_cell.angle_alpha   90.00
_cell.angle_beta   90.00
_cell.angle_gamma   90.00
#
_symmetry.space_group_name_H-M   'P 1'
#
loop_
_entity.id
_entity.type
_entity.pdbx_description
1 polymer ?
#
loop_
_entity_poly.entity_id
_entity_poly.type
_entity_poly.pdbx_seq_one_letter_code
_entity_poly.pdbx_strand_id
1 'polypeptide(L)'
;MIEDLTEYHDRPSTPAFVLQDVTSDPNLIVVAFRGTGPFDARGWCTDVDISWHELEGIGKIHRGFMKALGLTKHGWSEEIERGLDKRYAYHTIRKMLRDNFHKNEKAKFILTGHSLGGALAILFVFVLILHEEVWLLMKLEGVYTFGQPRVGDKQFGEFMKTKLKKYNVKYLRYVYCNDMVPKLPYDDDNLFFNHFAPCLHYNSCYEGEIRQAETSHNYFSLSWAIPKYLIALWELIRSFIIPYMKGSDYREGWLMRLFRVIGLVIPGLPAHCLQDYNNSVRSRTLPKPVDLQL
;
A
#
# COMPACT_ATOMS: atom_id res chain seq x y z
N MET A 1 15.36 -7.67 14.92
CA MET A 1 14.69 -8.88 15.44
C MET A 1 13.55 -9.18 14.48
N ILE A 2 13.60 -10.30 13.77
CA ILE A 2 12.56 -10.70 12.81
C ILE A 2 11.53 -11.49 13.62
N GLU A 3 10.36 -10.91 13.88
CA GLU A 3 9.24 -11.63 14.51
C GLU A 3 8.26 -12.05 13.41
N ASP A 4 8.25 -13.34 13.09
CA ASP A 4 7.21 -13.99 12.29
C ASP A 4 6.12 -14.45 13.26
N LEU A 5 4.92 -13.89 13.17
CA LEU A 5 3.82 -14.14 14.10
C LEU A 5 2.71 -14.84 13.31
N THR A 6 2.32 -16.05 13.74
CA THR A 6 1.16 -16.84 13.28
C THR A 6 0.49 -17.42 14.55
N GLU A 7 -0.83 -17.38 14.75
CA GLU A 7 -1.83 -18.27 14.14
C GLU A 7 -3.28 -17.87 14.56
N TYR A 8 -4.30 -17.98 13.68
CA TYR A 8 -5.63 -18.54 14.02
C TYR A 8 -6.52 -18.84 12.79
N HIS A 9 -6.94 -20.11 12.67
CA HIS A 9 -7.77 -20.73 11.63
C HIS A 9 -7.33 -20.50 10.17
N ASP A 10 -6.46 -21.39 9.72
CA ASP A 10 -6.05 -21.69 8.34
C ASP A 10 -5.42 -20.59 7.48
N ARG A 11 -5.20 -19.37 8.01
CA ARG A 11 -4.27 -18.42 7.39
C ARG A 11 -3.38 -17.69 8.41
N PRO A 12 -2.08 -17.53 8.12
CA PRO A 12 -1.15 -16.80 8.99
C PRO A 12 -1.59 -15.33 9.17
N SER A 13 -1.36 -14.76 10.36
CA SER A 13 -1.51 -13.32 10.60
C SER A 13 -0.75 -12.52 9.56
N THR A 14 -1.24 -11.31 9.24
CA THR A 14 -0.58 -10.41 8.30
C THR A 14 0.90 -10.24 8.67
N PRO A 15 1.82 -10.70 7.83
CA PRO A 15 3.24 -10.52 8.10
C PRO A 15 3.60 -9.05 7.96
N ALA A 16 4.34 -8.52 8.93
CA ALA A 16 4.89 -7.18 8.88
C ALA A 16 6.35 -7.22 9.31
N PHE A 17 7.17 -6.39 8.69
CA PHE A 17 8.57 -6.22 9.03
C PHE A 17 8.76 -4.89 9.73
N VAL A 18 9.53 -4.89 10.82
CA VAL A 18 9.89 -3.68 11.54
C VAL A 18 11.39 -3.53 11.52
N LEU A 19 11.85 -2.41 10.99
CA LEU A 19 13.26 -2.04 10.90
C LEU A 19 13.45 -0.74 11.69
N GLN A 20 14.56 -0.64 12.40
CA GLN A 20 14.93 0.60 13.07
C GLN A 20 16.22 1.10 12.44
N ASP A 21 16.15 2.27 11.81
CA ASP A 21 17.32 3.01 11.39
C ASP A 21 17.85 3.80 12.60
N VAL A 22 19.02 3.39 13.07
CA VAL A 22 19.74 4.02 14.18
C VAL A 22 20.75 5.07 13.70
N THR A 23 20.88 5.25 12.38
CA THR A 23 21.80 6.22 11.78
C THR A 23 21.14 7.58 11.50
N SER A 24 19.80 7.63 11.49
CA SER A 24 19.03 8.87 11.37
C SER A 24 18.91 9.59 12.72
N ASP A 25 18.92 10.93 12.71
CA ASP A 25 18.57 11.75 13.87
C ASP A 25 17.30 12.58 13.55
N PRO A 26 16.15 12.29 14.18
CA PRO A 26 15.93 11.24 15.17
C PRO A 26 15.88 9.82 14.55
N ASN A 27 16.05 8.79 15.38
CA ASN A 27 15.91 7.38 14.97
C ASN A 27 14.57 7.16 14.25
N LEU A 28 14.60 6.48 13.11
CA LEU A 28 13.42 6.20 12.29
C LEU A 28 13.06 4.73 12.35
N ILE A 29 11.83 4.43 12.76
CA ILE A 29 11.27 3.07 12.71
C ILE A 29 10.47 2.93 11.42
N VAL A 30 10.76 1.91 10.63
CA VAL A 30 10.02 1.58 9.41
C VAL A 30 9.18 0.34 9.67
N VAL A 31 7.87 0.47 9.55
CA VAL A 31 6.94 -0.68 9.60
C VAL A 31 6.45 -0.96 8.18
N ALA A 32 6.83 -2.12 7.64
CA ALA A 32 6.47 -2.56 6.30
C ALA A 32 5.50 -3.73 6.35
N PHE A 33 4.27 -3.53 5.91
CA PHE A 33 3.27 -4.60 5.80
C PHE A 33 3.51 -5.41 4.53
N ARG A 34 3.53 -6.73 4.66
CA ARG A 34 3.68 -7.65 3.52
C ARG A 34 2.36 -7.72 2.75
N GLY A 35 2.46 -7.55 1.43
CA GLY A 35 1.35 -7.84 0.52
C GLY A 35 1.30 -9.31 0.10
N THR A 36 0.28 -9.66 -0.67
CA THR A 36 0.15 -11.00 -1.26
C THR A 36 1.18 -11.20 -2.38
N GLY A 37 1.73 -12.42 -2.51
CA GLY A 37 2.80 -12.71 -3.47
C GLY A 37 2.37 -12.60 -4.95
N PRO A 38 3.31 -12.36 -5.88
CA PRO A 38 3.05 -12.14 -7.31
C PRO A 38 2.39 -13.32 -8.05
N PHE A 39 2.43 -14.53 -7.49
CA PHE A 39 1.84 -15.75 -8.07
C PHE A 39 0.44 -16.07 -7.52
N ASP A 40 -0.05 -15.28 -6.56
CA ASP A 40 -1.38 -15.44 -5.98
C ASP A 40 -2.33 -14.32 -6.46
N ALA A 41 -2.36 -14.13 -7.78
CA ALA A 41 -3.27 -13.19 -8.43
C ALA A 41 -4.74 -13.57 -8.20
N ARG A 42 -5.03 -14.85 -7.92
CA ARG A 42 -6.37 -15.28 -7.48
C ARG A 42 -6.64 -14.74 -6.07
N GLY A 43 -5.72 -14.87 -5.11
CA GLY A 43 -5.76 -14.21 -3.80
C GLY A 43 -5.92 -12.70 -3.88
N TRP A 44 -5.30 -12.01 -4.84
CA TRP A 44 -5.51 -10.56 -5.03
C TRP A 44 -6.95 -10.17 -5.36
N CYS A 45 -7.70 -11.04 -6.04
CA CYS A 45 -9.11 -10.79 -6.38
C CYS A 45 -10.09 -11.46 -5.40
N THR A 46 -9.71 -12.58 -4.77
CA THR A 46 -10.57 -13.34 -3.85
C THR A 46 -10.40 -12.94 -2.38
N ASP A 47 -9.25 -12.38 -1.97
CA ASP A 47 -9.05 -11.82 -0.61
C ASP A 47 -9.58 -10.38 -0.49
N VAL A 48 -9.91 -9.77 -1.63
CA VAL A 48 -10.80 -8.61 -1.71
C VAL A 48 -12.20 -9.12 -1.41
N ASP A 49 -12.44 -9.49 -0.16
CA ASP A 49 -13.77 -9.59 0.42
C ASP A 49 -14.38 -8.19 0.26
N ILE A 50 -15.12 -7.99 -0.84
CA ILE A 50 -15.77 -6.72 -1.24
C ILE A 50 -16.82 -6.29 -0.19
N SER A 51 -17.00 -7.04 0.89
CA SER A 51 -17.81 -6.61 2.01
C SER A 51 -17.25 -5.33 2.66
N TRP A 52 -18.20 -4.49 3.05
CA TRP A 52 -17.94 -3.21 3.68
C TRP A 52 -18.05 -3.33 5.19
N HIS A 53 -17.25 -2.53 5.89
CA HIS A 53 -17.51 -2.16 7.26
C HIS A 53 -17.87 -0.68 7.26
N GLU A 54 -19.14 -0.39 7.54
CA GLU A 54 -19.66 0.97 7.59
C GLU A 54 -19.60 1.50 9.02
N LEU A 55 -19.05 2.69 9.17
CA LEU A 55 -18.97 3.40 10.45
C LEU A 55 -19.68 4.74 10.31
N GLU A 56 -20.63 4.99 11.20
CA GLU A 56 -21.44 6.19 11.19
C GLU A 56 -20.55 7.45 11.27
N GLY A 57 -20.80 8.41 10.38
CA GLY A 57 -20.02 9.64 10.27
C GLY A 57 -18.62 9.50 9.64
N ILE A 58 -18.14 8.28 9.39
CA ILE A 58 -16.82 8.01 8.79
C ILE A 58 -16.95 7.52 7.35
N GLY A 59 -17.93 6.65 7.06
CA GLY A 59 -18.13 6.04 5.74
C GLY A 59 -17.81 4.54 5.70
N LYS A 60 -17.67 4.00 4.50
CA LYS A 60 -17.47 2.57 4.25
C LYS A 60 -16.00 2.23 4.03
N ILE A 61 -15.52 1.20 4.72
CA ILE A 61 -14.13 0.71 4.66
C ILE A 61 -14.11 -0.75 4.18
N HIS A 62 -13.05 -1.14 3.48
CA HIS A 62 -12.86 -2.53 3.03
C HIS A 62 -12.70 -3.48 4.21
N ARG A 63 -13.68 -4.36 4.42
CA ARG A 63 -13.74 -5.23 5.62
C ARG A 63 -12.63 -6.28 5.63
N GLY A 64 -12.29 -6.86 4.47
CA GLY A 64 -11.18 -7.81 4.35
C GLY A 64 -9.85 -7.27 4.91
N PHE A 65 -9.47 -6.05 4.53
CA PHE A 65 -8.25 -5.41 5.02
C PHE A 65 -8.31 -5.09 6.52
N MET A 66 -9.48 -4.68 7.03
CA MET A 66 -9.65 -4.44 8.47
C MET A 66 -9.51 -5.74 9.28
N LYS A 67 -10.07 -6.86 8.80
CA LYS A 67 -9.88 -8.18 9.41
C LYS A 67 -8.41 -8.59 9.43
N ALA A 68 -7.68 -8.34 8.34
CA ALA A 68 -6.26 -8.64 8.24
C ALA A 68 -5.41 -7.89 9.28
N LEU A 69 -5.85 -6.69 9.71
CA LEU A 69 -5.22 -5.95 10.80
C LEU A 69 -5.63 -6.44 12.20
N GLY A 70 -6.81 -7.04 12.34
CA GLY A 70 -7.29 -7.61 13.60
C GLY A 70 -8.76 -7.38 13.93
N LEU A 71 -9.55 -6.81 13.02
CA LEU A 71 -10.99 -6.64 13.24
C LEU A 71 -11.68 -8.00 13.42
N THR A 72 -12.39 -8.18 14.54
CA THR A 72 -13.15 -9.40 14.83
C THR A 72 -14.64 -9.21 14.55
N LYS A 73 -15.44 -10.29 14.69
CA LYS A 73 -16.91 -10.18 14.65
C LYS A 73 -17.47 -9.31 15.79
N HIS A 74 -16.74 -9.21 16.89
CA HIS A 74 -17.12 -8.42 18.07
C HIS A 74 -16.56 -6.99 18.01
N GLY A 75 -15.94 -6.60 16.89
CA GLY A 75 -15.29 -5.30 16.73
C GLY A 75 -13.79 -5.36 17.01
N TRP A 76 -13.21 -4.19 17.27
CA TRP A 76 -11.84 -4.05 17.74
C TRP A 76 -11.80 -4.30 19.24
N SER A 77 -10.93 -5.20 19.69
CA SER A 77 -10.62 -5.31 21.11
C SER A 77 -9.72 -4.13 21.48
N GLU A 78 -9.85 -3.55 22.68
CA GLU A 78 -8.94 -2.47 23.12
C GLU A 78 -7.57 -3.02 23.57
N GLU A 79 -7.55 -4.26 24.07
CA GLU A 79 -6.39 -4.91 24.66
C GLU A 79 -6.09 -6.26 24.01
N ILE A 80 -4.83 -6.71 24.13
CA ILE A 80 -4.50 -8.10 23.86
C ILE A 80 -5.15 -8.91 24.99
N GLU A 81 -6.26 -9.59 24.70
CA GLU A 81 -6.94 -10.44 25.68
C GLU A 81 -5.94 -11.43 26.28
N ARG A 82 -5.56 -11.19 27.54
CA ARG A 82 -4.62 -12.02 28.29
C ARG A 82 -5.24 -13.41 28.47
N GLY A 83 -4.83 -14.38 27.64
CA GLY A 83 -5.29 -15.77 27.71
C GLY A 83 -5.75 -16.34 26.38
N LEU A 84 -5.95 -15.51 25.35
CA LEU A 84 -6.08 -15.97 23.98
C LEU A 84 -4.73 -15.86 23.29
N ASP A 85 -4.25 -16.95 22.71
CA ASP A 85 -3.00 -17.01 21.93
C ASP A 85 -3.06 -16.21 20.60
N LYS A 86 -4.10 -15.38 20.43
CA LYS A 86 -4.37 -14.64 19.19
C LYS A 86 -3.68 -13.29 19.23
N ARG A 87 -2.52 -13.19 18.56
CA ARG A 87 -1.80 -11.94 18.35
C ARG A 87 -2.20 -11.32 17.02
N TYR A 88 -3.02 -10.27 17.06
CA TYR A 88 -3.36 -9.49 15.86
C TYR A 88 -2.21 -8.55 15.47
N ALA A 89 -2.04 -8.33 14.17
CA ALA A 89 -0.99 -7.49 13.62
C ALA A 89 -1.04 -6.06 14.18
N TYR A 90 -2.24 -5.47 14.23
CA TYR A 90 -2.42 -4.12 14.78
C TYR A 90 -1.93 -4.01 16.23
N HIS A 91 -2.42 -4.90 17.11
CA HIS A 91 -2.09 -4.86 18.54
C HIS A 91 -0.61 -5.08 18.80
N THR A 92 0.00 -6.00 18.06
CA THR A 92 1.42 -6.33 18.22
C THR A 92 2.30 -5.15 17.80
N ILE A 93 2.05 -4.58 16.63
CA ILE A 93 2.81 -3.43 16.11
C ILE A 93 2.58 -2.19 17.00
N ARG A 94 1.34 -1.91 17.42
CA ARG A 94 1.03 -0.80 18.35
C ARG A 94 1.81 -0.93 19.65
N LYS A 95 1.80 -2.12 20.27
CA LYS A 95 2.55 -2.37 21.51
C LYS A 95 4.05 -2.18 21.30
N MET A 96 4.61 -2.76 20.26
CA MET A 96 6.03 -2.65 19.94
C MET A 96 6.44 -1.19 19.66
N LEU A 97 5.63 -0.40 18.96
CA LEU A 97 5.89 1.03 18.76
C LEU A 97 5.90 1.79 20.09
N ARG A 98 4.91 1.54 20.96
CA ARG A 98 4.87 2.13 22.31
C ARG A 98 6.13 1.80 23.11
N ASP A 99 6.51 0.53 23.16
CA ASP A 99 7.69 0.05 23.87
C ASP A 99 8.99 0.68 23.35
N ASN A 100 9.11 0.91 22.03
CA ASN A 100 10.27 1.59 21.45
C ASN A 100 10.30 3.09 21.78
N PHE A 101 9.16 3.78 21.77
CA PHE A 101 9.11 5.20 22.08
C PHE A 101 9.26 5.51 23.57
N HIS A 102 8.96 4.56 24.46
CA HIS A 102 9.35 4.66 25.87
C HIS A 102 10.87 4.65 26.07
N LYS A 103 11.62 3.98 25.17
CA LYS A 103 13.09 3.94 25.20
C LYS A 103 13.73 5.14 24.52
N ASN A 104 13.11 5.65 23.45
CA ASN A 104 13.58 6.84 22.73
C ASN A 104 12.40 7.73 22.33
N GLU A 105 12.16 8.78 23.12
CA GLU A 105 11.03 9.68 22.92
C GLU A 105 11.19 10.55 21.65
N LYS A 106 12.42 10.76 21.16
CA LYS A 106 12.64 11.53 19.92
C LYS A 106 12.37 10.72 18.66
N ALA A 107 12.38 9.39 18.75
CA ALA A 107 12.20 8.52 17.59
C ALA A 107 10.86 8.77 16.89
N LYS A 108 10.89 8.62 15.57
CA LYS A 108 9.73 8.72 14.67
C LYS A 108 9.51 7.40 13.96
N PHE A 109 8.38 7.25 13.30
CA PHE A 109 8.14 6.08 12.46
C PHE A 109 7.43 6.42 11.16
N ILE A 110 7.62 5.56 10.17
CA ILE A 110 6.88 5.55 8.91
C ILE A 110 6.20 4.20 8.71
N LEU A 111 5.10 4.22 7.99
CA LEU A 111 4.39 3.02 7.56
C LEU A 111 4.56 2.85 6.06
N THR A 112 4.75 1.62 5.62
CA THR A 112 4.85 1.32 4.19
C THR A 112 4.30 -0.06 3.87
N GLY A 113 4.07 -0.29 2.58
CA GLY A 113 3.66 -1.57 2.07
C GLY A 113 3.41 -1.54 0.57
N HIS A 114 3.56 -2.71 -0.04
CA HIS A 114 3.26 -2.95 -1.45
C HIS A 114 1.96 -3.75 -1.58
N SER A 115 1.16 -3.47 -2.60
CA SER A 115 -0.11 -4.18 -2.85
C SER A 115 -1.06 -4.09 -1.65
N LEU A 116 -1.65 -5.21 -1.23
CA LEU A 116 -2.38 -5.38 0.03
C LEU A 116 -1.66 -4.72 1.22
N GLY A 117 -0.33 -4.85 1.33
CA GLY A 117 0.43 -4.24 2.42
C GLY A 117 0.30 -2.71 2.46
N GLY A 118 0.18 -2.06 1.30
CA GLY A 118 -0.09 -0.62 1.24
C GLY A 118 -1.45 -0.27 1.84
N ALA A 119 -2.48 -1.09 1.57
CA ALA A 119 -3.81 -0.88 2.12
C ALA A 119 -3.80 -1.06 3.65
N LEU A 120 -3.08 -2.07 4.14
CA LEU A 120 -2.92 -2.30 5.58
C LEU A 120 -2.14 -1.16 6.25
N ALA A 121 -1.12 -0.59 5.59
CA ALA A 121 -0.37 0.54 6.12
C ALA A 121 -1.25 1.77 6.38
N ILE A 122 -2.10 2.15 5.43
CA ILE A 122 -2.98 3.32 5.60
C ILE A 122 -4.15 3.02 6.56
N LEU A 123 -4.67 1.79 6.56
CA LEU A 123 -5.72 1.39 7.50
C LEU A 123 -5.18 1.22 8.93
N PHE A 124 -3.90 0.92 9.11
CA PHE A 124 -3.30 0.94 10.44
C PHE A 124 -3.39 2.35 11.05
N VAL A 125 -3.15 3.41 10.27
CA VAL A 125 -3.35 4.80 10.73
C VAL A 125 -4.81 5.05 11.10
N PHE A 126 -5.75 4.53 10.30
CA PHE A 126 -7.16 4.64 10.61
C PHE A 126 -7.51 4.00 11.97
N VAL A 127 -7.00 2.81 12.26
CA VAL A 127 -7.25 2.14 13.54
C VAL A 127 -6.55 2.87 14.70
N LEU A 128 -5.36 3.46 14.49
CA LEU A 128 -4.75 4.37 15.48
C LEU A 128 -5.66 5.57 15.79
N ILE A 129 -6.33 6.14 14.78
CA ILE A 129 -7.27 7.24 14.96
C ILE A 129 -8.52 6.79 15.74
N LEU A 130 -9.05 5.61 15.42
CA LEU A 130 -10.22 5.05 16.12
C LEU A 130 -9.93 4.79 17.61
N HIS A 131 -8.74 4.28 17.93
CA HIS A 131 -8.32 4.01 19.31
C HIS A 131 -7.69 5.23 20.02
N GLU A 132 -7.82 6.42 19.43
CA GLU A 132 -7.31 7.68 20.00
C GLU A 132 -5.82 7.63 20.39
N GLU A 133 -5.00 6.95 19.59
CA GLU A 133 -3.55 6.82 19.80
C GLU A 133 -2.79 8.11 19.44
N VAL A 134 -3.17 9.23 20.05
CA VAL A 134 -2.66 10.57 19.74
C VAL A 134 -1.14 10.61 19.82
N TRP A 135 -0.54 9.97 20.82
CA TRP A 135 0.91 9.96 20.99
C TRP A 135 1.66 9.25 19.85
N LEU A 136 1.12 8.14 19.34
CA LEU A 136 1.67 7.47 18.16
C LEU A 136 1.42 8.31 16.90
N LEU A 137 0.22 8.87 16.73
CA LEU A 137 -0.11 9.70 15.57
C LEU A 137 0.82 10.92 15.44
N MET A 138 1.24 11.54 16.55
CA MET A 138 2.21 12.65 16.56
C MET A 138 3.65 12.22 16.23
N LYS A 139 3.96 10.92 16.31
CA LYS A 139 5.27 10.35 15.96
C LYS A 139 5.31 9.75 14.55
N LEU A 140 4.16 9.59 13.90
CA LEU A 140 4.05 9.11 12.54
C LEU A 140 4.46 10.22 11.57
N GLU A 141 5.57 10.03 10.87
CA GLU A 141 6.05 11.00 9.88
C GLU A 141 5.33 10.86 8.54
N GLY A 142 5.03 9.62 8.14
CA GLY A 142 4.37 9.39 6.87
C GLY A 142 4.01 7.95 6.57
N VAL A 143 3.17 7.82 5.54
CA VAL A 143 2.71 6.57 4.96
C VAL A 143 3.10 6.58 3.48
N TYR A 144 3.87 5.58 3.07
CA TYR A 144 4.39 5.46 1.70
C TYR A 144 3.93 4.13 1.12
N THR A 145 3.07 4.16 0.12
CA THR A 145 2.44 2.93 -0.40
C THR A 145 2.72 2.72 -1.87
N PHE A 146 2.82 1.47 -2.29
CA PHE A 146 3.22 1.07 -3.64
C PHE A 146 2.17 0.13 -4.21
N GLY A 147 1.53 0.49 -5.33
CA GLY A 147 0.50 -0.37 -5.94
C GLY A 147 -0.71 -0.57 -5.04
N GLN A 148 -1.04 0.42 -4.20
CA GLN A 148 -2.06 0.29 -3.17
C GLN A 148 -3.48 0.22 -3.77
N PRO A 149 -4.27 -0.82 -3.46
CA PRO A 149 -5.69 -0.85 -3.80
C PRO A 149 -6.49 0.19 -3.00
N ARG A 150 -7.74 0.41 -3.40
CA ARG A 150 -8.66 1.33 -2.73
C ARG A 150 -9.13 0.71 -1.42
N VAL A 151 -9.29 1.55 -0.40
CA VAL A 151 -9.48 1.08 0.99
C VAL A 151 -10.80 1.50 1.62
N GLY A 152 -11.47 2.51 1.07
CA GLY A 152 -12.77 2.96 1.52
C GLY A 152 -13.45 3.87 0.51
N ASP A 153 -14.63 4.36 0.85
CA ASP A 153 -15.40 5.26 0.00
C ASP A 153 -14.93 6.73 0.08
N LYS A 154 -15.65 7.61 -0.61
CA LYS A 154 -15.35 9.04 -0.62
C LYS A 154 -15.44 9.67 0.77
N GLN A 155 -16.43 9.27 1.58
CA GLN A 155 -16.60 9.81 2.93
C GLN A 155 -15.42 9.42 3.83
N PHE A 156 -15.01 8.15 3.77
CA PHE A 156 -13.81 7.66 4.44
C PHE A 156 -12.56 8.41 3.97
N GLY A 157 -12.47 8.69 2.67
CA GLY A 157 -11.40 9.47 2.08
C GLY A 157 -11.27 10.87 2.68
N GLU A 158 -12.38 11.62 2.77
CA GLU A 158 -12.39 12.96 3.35
C GLU A 158 -12.10 12.95 4.87
N PHE A 159 -12.60 11.94 5.58
CA PHE A 159 -12.26 11.71 6.99
C PHE A 159 -10.74 11.53 7.16
N MET A 160 -10.13 10.65 6.36
CA MET A 160 -8.69 10.38 6.43
C MET A 160 -7.85 11.61 6.06
N LYS A 161 -8.20 12.35 4.99
CA LYS A 161 -7.51 13.61 4.65
C LYS A 161 -7.48 14.58 5.83
N THR A 162 -8.64 14.78 6.47
CA THR A 162 -8.79 15.67 7.63
C THR A 162 -7.89 15.24 8.79
N LYS A 163 -7.85 13.94 9.10
CA LYS A 163 -7.05 13.41 10.22
C LYS A 163 -5.56 13.41 9.92
N LEU A 164 -5.14 13.05 8.70
CA LEU A 164 -3.74 13.09 8.28
C LEU A 164 -3.19 14.53 8.35
N LYS A 165 -3.98 15.51 7.90
CA LYS A 165 -3.64 16.93 8.02
C LYS A 165 -3.53 17.38 9.48
N LYS A 166 -4.48 16.98 10.34
CA LYS A 166 -4.46 17.29 11.78
C LYS A 166 -3.16 16.84 12.45
N TYR A 167 -2.66 15.66 12.11
CA TYR A 167 -1.45 15.09 12.70
C TYR A 167 -0.17 15.35 11.88
N ASN A 168 -0.26 16.14 10.80
CA ASN A 168 0.85 16.44 9.89
C ASN A 168 1.54 15.17 9.32
N VAL A 169 0.75 14.17 8.97
CA VAL A 169 1.22 12.90 8.42
C VAL A 169 1.30 12.99 6.90
N LYS A 170 2.49 12.77 6.33
CA LYS A 170 2.66 12.68 4.87
C LYS A 170 2.02 11.41 4.35
N TYR A 171 1.32 11.46 3.22
CA TYR A 171 0.80 10.25 2.58
C TYR A 171 1.11 10.27 1.09
N LEU A 172 2.04 9.42 0.68
CA LEU A 172 2.51 9.32 -0.70
C LEU A 172 2.18 7.96 -1.28
N ARG A 173 1.49 7.98 -2.43
CA ARG A 173 1.05 6.78 -3.13
C ARG A 173 1.80 6.67 -4.45
N TYR A 174 2.56 5.60 -4.61
CA TYR A 174 3.29 5.31 -5.84
C TYR A 174 2.47 4.35 -6.69
N VAL A 175 2.32 4.70 -7.97
CA VAL A 175 1.63 3.87 -8.96
C VAL A 175 2.51 3.74 -10.19
N TYR A 176 2.78 2.51 -10.61
CA TYR A 176 3.58 2.26 -11.81
C TYR A 176 2.70 1.93 -13.01
N CYS A 177 2.87 2.70 -14.08
CA CYS A 177 2.35 2.46 -15.42
C CYS A 177 0.87 2.04 -15.42
N ASN A 178 0.57 0.88 -15.98
CA ASN A 178 -0.76 0.29 -16.07
C ASN A 178 -1.03 -0.73 -14.98
N ASP A 179 -0.36 -0.65 -13.82
CA ASP A 179 -0.64 -1.51 -12.68
C ASP A 179 -2.15 -1.56 -12.41
N MET A 180 -2.67 -2.79 -12.39
CA MET A 180 -4.08 -3.07 -12.26
C MET A 180 -4.56 -2.98 -10.80
N VAL A 181 -3.70 -3.23 -9.81
CA VAL A 181 -4.11 -3.35 -8.39
C VAL A 181 -4.59 -2.04 -7.79
N PRO A 182 -4.01 -0.87 -8.05
CA PRO A 182 -4.56 0.41 -7.62
C PRO A 182 -5.98 0.69 -8.09
N LYS A 183 -6.47 -0.04 -9.09
CA LYS A 183 -7.84 0.12 -9.62
C LYS A 183 -8.82 -0.81 -8.93
N LEU A 184 -8.34 -1.70 -8.05
CA LEU A 184 -9.17 -2.62 -7.29
C LEU A 184 -9.60 -2.03 -5.95
N PRO A 185 -10.78 -2.43 -5.44
CA PRO A 185 -11.87 -3.03 -6.22
C PRO A 185 -12.38 -2.09 -7.33
N TYR A 186 -12.83 -2.67 -8.44
CA TYR A 186 -13.32 -1.91 -9.60
C TYR A 186 -14.55 -1.08 -9.21
N ASP A 187 -14.63 0.15 -9.75
CA ASP A 187 -15.87 0.92 -9.70
C ASP A 187 -16.87 0.25 -10.66
N ASP A 188 -17.59 -0.75 -10.19
CA ASP A 188 -18.95 -0.92 -10.69
C ASP A 188 -19.80 0.17 -10.02
N ASP A 189 -20.83 0.65 -10.71
CA ASP A 189 -21.72 1.76 -10.32
C ASP A 189 -22.37 1.64 -8.92
N ASN A 190 -22.11 0.56 -8.19
CA ASN A 190 -22.59 0.26 -6.84
C ASN A 190 -21.49 0.06 -5.77
N LEU A 191 -20.20 0.12 -6.12
CA LEU A 191 -19.06 -0.18 -5.22
C LEU A 191 -18.06 0.98 -5.16
N PHE A 192 -18.47 2.12 -4.58
CA PHE A 192 -17.78 3.42 -4.60
C PHE A 192 -16.45 3.50 -3.79
N PHE A 193 -15.51 2.59 -4.01
CA PHE A 193 -14.18 2.68 -3.41
C PHE A 193 -13.35 3.74 -4.12
N ASN A 194 -12.85 4.72 -3.36
CA ASN A 194 -12.14 5.86 -3.92
C ASN A 194 -10.75 6.02 -3.32
N HIS A 195 -9.86 6.52 -4.15
CA HIS A 195 -8.60 7.07 -3.67
C HIS A 195 -8.81 8.48 -3.17
N PHE A 196 -8.16 8.82 -2.07
CA PHE A 196 -8.32 10.11 -1.41
C PHE A 196 -7.03 10.93 -1.35
N ALA A 197 -5.97 10.49 -2.01
CA ALA A 197 -4.75 11.26 -2.14
C ALA A 197 -4.24 11.16 -3.58
N PRO A 198 -3.60 12.23 -4.10
CA PRO A 198 -2.87 12.17 -5.36
C PRO A 198 -1.87 11.02 -5.35
N CYS A 199 -1.53 10.51 -6.54
CA CYS A 199 -0.47 9.53 -6.69
C CYS A 199 0.72 10.11 -7.46
N LEU A 200 1.91 9.64 -7.08
CA LEU A 200 3.13 9.72 -7.87
C LEU A 200 3.07 8.60 -8.90
N HIS A 201 2.61 8.94 -10.11
CA HIS A 201 2.50 8.02 -11.22
C HIS A 201 3.82 7.98 -11.99
N TYR A 202 4.27 6.79 -12.35
CA TYR A 202 5.47 6.58 -13.15
C TYR A 202 5.11 5.90 -14.46
N ASN A 203 5.58 6.43 -15.59
CA ASN A 203 5.36 5.81 -16.89
C ASN A 203 6.27 4.58 -17.11
N SER A 204 6.15 3.91 -18.26
CA SER A 204 6.96 2.73 -18.61
C SER A 204 8.47 3.04 -18.74
N CYS A 205 8.84 4.32 -18.83
CA CYS A 205 10.22 4.81 -18.82
C CYS A 205 10.68 5.25 -17.41
N TYR A 206 9.88 5.02 -16.36
CA TYR A 206 10.12 5.48 -14.99
C TYR A 206 10.26 7.00 -14.85
N GLU A 207 9.57 7.78 -15.68
CA GLU A 207 9.43 9.22 -15.49
C GLU A 207 8.20 9.47 -14.62
N GLY A 208 8.36 10.30 -13.59
CA GLY A 208 7.36 10.52 -12.55
C GLY A 208 6.55 11.79 -12.78
N GLU A 209 5.23 11.70 -12.58
CA GLU A 209 4.32 12.85 -12.57
C GLU A 209 3.30 12.72 -11.43
N ILE A 210 2.79 13.86 -10.95
CA ILE A 210 1.72 13.87 -9.95
C ILE A 210 0.39 13.75 -10.71
N ARG A 211 -0.35 12.68 -10.44
CA ARG A 211 -1.73 12.51 -10.92
C ARG A 211 -2.70 12.67 -9.76
N GLN A 212 -3.76 13.43 -9.99
CA GLN A 212 -4.88 13.46 -9.06
C GLN A 212 -5.52 12.07 -8.99
N ALA A 213 -6.14 11.77 -7.85
CA ALA A 213 -6.83 10.49 -7.66
C ALA A 213 -7.84 10.27 -8.80
N GLU A 214 -7.51 9.34 -9.71
CA GLU A 214 -8.34 9.07 -10.90
C GLU A 214 -9.76 8.69 -10.47
N THR A 215 -10.75 9.46 -10.91
CA THR A 215 -12.11 8.94 -11.11
C THR A 215 -11.99 7.89 -12.21
N SER A 216 -12.22 6.62 -11.91
CA SER A 216 -11.86 5.57 -12.85
C SER A 216 -12.57 5.75 -14.20
N HIS A 217 -11.79 5.76 -15.27
CA HIS A 217 -12.31 5.42 -16.59
C HIS A 217 -12.16 3.91 -16.76
N ASN A 218 -13.21 3.26 -17.29
CA ASN A 218 -13.32 1.82 -17.44
C ASN A 218 -12.01 1.18 -17.92
N TYR A 219 -11.40 0.34 -17.08
CA TYR A 219 -10.20 -0.42 -17.44
C TYR A 219 -10.44 -1.30 -18.68
N PHE A 220 -11.67 -1.75 -18.89
CA PHE A 220 -12.09 -2.55 -20.03
C PHE A 220 -12.56 -1.73 -21.24
N SER A 221 -12.38 -0.40 -21.24
CA SER A 221 -12.75 0.41 -22.40
C SER A 221 -11.91 0.03 -23.63
N LEU A 222 -12.59 -0.22 -24.74
CA LEU A 222 -11.98 -0.72 -25.98
C LEU A 222 -10.93 0.25 -26.54
N SER A 223 -11.15 1.56 -26.37
CA SER A 223 -10.22 2.61 -26.80
C SER A 223 -8.91 2.63 -26.00
N TRP A 224 -8.91 2.15 -24.76
CA TRP A 224 -7.71 2.05 -23.91
C TRP A 224 -7.09 0.66 -23.91
N ALA A 225 -7.71 -0.33 -24.56
CA ALA A 225 -7.14 -1.67 -24.69
C ALA A 225 -5.87 -1.67 -25.55
N ILE A 226 -5.92 -1.06 -26.75
CA ILE A 226 -4.79 -1.05 -27.69
C ILE A 226 -3.53 -0.41 -27.06
N PRO A 227 -3.59 0.80 -26.46
CA PRO A 227 -2.42 1.39 -25.80
C PRO A 227 -1.79 0.51 -24.71
N LYS A 228 -2.60 -0.25 -23.96
CA LYS A 228 -2.09 -1.14 -22.90
C LYS A 228 -1.26 -2.29 -23.46
N TYR A 229 -1.71 -2.92 -24.54
CA TYR A 229 -0.96 -3.99 -25.19
C TYR A 229 0.32 -3.46 -25.84
N LEU A 230 0.28 -2.27 -26.44
CA LEU A 230 1.50 -1.61 -26.95
C LEU A 230 2.50 -1.32 -25.83
N ILE A 231 2.03 -0.85 -24.67
CA ILE A 231 2.87 -0.65 -23.49
C ILE A 231 3.42 -1.98 -22.98
N ALA A 232 2.61 -3.04 -22.89
CA ALA A 232 3.07 -4.36 -22.46
C ALA A 232 4.17 -4.92 -23.38
N LEU A 233 4.00 -4.78 -24.71
CA LEU A 233 5.01 -5.13 -25.69
C LEU A 233 6.28 -4.30 -25.52
N TRP A 234 6.14 -2.98 -25.32
CA TRP A 234 7.26 -2.11 -25.05
C TRP A 234 8.01 -2.49 -23.77
N GLU A 235 7.32 -2.80 -22.68
CA GLU A 235 7.97 -3.22 -21.42
C GLU A 235 8.73 -4.54 -21.58
N LEU A 236 8.21 -5.48 -22.38
CA LEU A 236 8.92 -6.69 -22.73
C LEU A 236 10.22 -6.38 -23.49
N ILE A 237 10.17 -5.55 -24.53
CA ILE A 237 11.38 -5.13 -25.27
C ILE A 237 12.35 -4.41 -24.34
N ARG A 238 11.84 -3.45 -23.55
CA ARG A 238 12.59 -2.65 -22.58
C ARG A 238 13.35 -3.53 -21.57
N SER A 239 12.78 -4.65 -21.13
CA SER A 239 13.41 -5.57 -20.17
C SER A 239 14.77 -6.13 -20.61
N PHE A 240 15.08 -6.10 -21.92
CA PHE A 240 16.37 -6.51 -22.47
C PHE A 240 17.36 -5.36 -22.61
N ILE A 241 16.87 -4.13 -22.87
CA ILE A 241 17.70 -2.98 -23.22
C ILE A 241 17.87 -1.96 -22.08
N ILE A 242 17.03 -2.01 -21.04
CA ILE A 242 17.06 -1.02 -19.96
C ILE A 242 18.41 -0.90 -19.21
N PRO A 243 19.22 -1.96 -19.03
CA PRO A 243 20.54 -1.80 -18.42
C PRO A 243 21.45 -0.83 -19.17
N TYR A 244 21.29 -0.74 -20.49
CA TYR A 244 22.06 0.17 -21.35
C TYR A 244 21.48 1.58 -21.36
N MET A 245 20.17 1.73 -21.11
CA MET A 245 19.49 3.03 -21.10
C MET A 245 19.62 3.76 -19.75
N LYS A 246 19.51 3.02 -18.63
CA LYS A 246 19.46 3.60 -17.28
C LYS A 246 20.56 3.10 -16.32
N GLY A 247 21.41 2.17 -16.76
CA GLY A 247 22.48 1.59 -15.96
C GLY A 247 22.16 0.18 -15.45
N SER A 248 23.20 -0.54 -15.01
CA SER A 248 23.15 -1.94 -14.61
C SER A 248 22.14 -2.25 -13.50
N ASP A 249 21.88 -1.27 -12.63
CA ASP A 249 20.98 -1.39 -11.48
C ASP A 249 19.50 -1.59 -11.87
N TYR A 250 19.14 -1.28 -13.12
CA TYR A 250 17.79 -1.48 -13.66
C TYR A 250 17.58 -2.85 -14.33
N ARG A 251 18.59 -3.73 -14.30
CA ARG A 251 18.54 -5.03 -14.99
C ARG A 251 17.39 -5.90 -14.50
N GLU A 252 16.52 -6.30 -15.43
CA GLU A 252 15.46 -7.27 -15.19
C GLU A 252 16.01 -8.70 -15.31
N GLY A 253 15.73 -9.53 -14.30
CA GLY A 253 16.07 -10.95 -14.30
C GLY A 253 15.14 -11.78 -15.18
N TRP A 254 15.49 -13.05 -15.40
CA TRP A 254 14.68 -13.96 -16.23
C TRP A 254 13.24 -14.14 -15.74
N LEU A 255 13.04 -14.15 -14.41
CA LEU A 255 11.70 -14.26 -13.84
C LEU A 255 10.82 -13.08 -14.24
N MET A 256 11.33 -11.84 -14.13
CA MET A 256 10.58 -10.66 -14.53
C MET A 256 10.27 -10.66 -16.02
N ARG A 257 11.22 -11.09 -16.87
CA ARG A 257 10.98 -11.22 -18.31
C ARG A 257 9.88 -12.22 -18.63
N LEU A 258 9.82 -13.35 -17.92
CA LEU A 258 8.72 -14.30 -18.03
C LEU A 258 7.38 -13.64 -17.64
N PHE A 259 7.35 -12.86 -16.56
CA PHE A 259 6.16 -12.07 -16.21
C PHE A 259 5.78 -11.07 -17.30
N ARG A 260 6.74 -10.38 -17.92
CA ARG A 260 6.48 -9.48 -19.07
C ARG A 260 5.83 -10.22 -20.24
N VAL A 261 6.21 -11.45 -20.52
CA VAL A 261 5.56 -12.31 -21.53
C VAL A 261 4.09 -12.58 -21.15
N ILE A 262 3.81 -12.92 -19.88
CA ILE A 262 2.44 -13.06 -19.37
C ILE A 262 1.66 -11.73 -19.50
N GLY A 263 2.34 -10.60 -19.34
CA GLY A 263 1.79 -9.26 -19.55
C GLY A 263 1.25 -8.98 -20.95
N LEU A 264 1.69 -9.73 -21.96
CA LEU A 264 1.12 -9.66 -23.31
C LEU A 264 -0.29 -10.25 -23.38
N VAL A 265 -0.67 -11.10 -22.41
CA VAL A 265 -2.02 -11.67 -22.27
C VAL A 265 -2.84 -10.88 -21.26
N ILE A 266 -2.23 -10.49 -20.14
CA ILE A 266 -2.87 -9.70 -19.08
C ILE A 266 -2.06 -8.41 -18.88
N PRO A 267 -2.31 -7.37 -19.69
CA PRO A 267 -1.62 -6.09 -19.53
C PRO A 267 -1.79 -5.54 -18.11
N GLY A 268 -0.75 -4.91 -17.58
CA GLY A 268 -0.76 -4.32 -16.24
C GLY A 268 -0.40 -5.28 -15.10
N LEU A 269 -0.49 -6.61 -15.29
CA LEU A 269 -0.10 -7.57 -14.27
C LEU A 269 1.40 -7.48 -13.90
N PRO A 270 2.35 -7.43 -14.85
CA PRO A 270 3.77 -7.34 -14.52
C PRO A 270 4.14 -6.00 -13.88
N ALA A 271 3.42 -4.93 -14.22
CA ALA A 271 3.60 -3.60 -13.64
C ALA A 271 3.36 -3.57 -12.12
N HIS A 272 2.63 -4.56 -11.59
CA HIS A 272 2.46 -4.73 -10.14
C HIS A 272 3.67 -5.38 -9.43
N CYS A 273 4.74 -5.72 -10.15
CA CYS A 273 5.90 -6.34 -9.52
C CYS A 273 6.76 -5.31 -8.76
N LEU A 274 7.29 -5.72 -7.60
CA LEU A 274 8.09 -4.85 -6.72
C LEU A 274 9.32 -4.24 -7.42
N GLN A 275 9.90 -4.94 -8.40
CA GLN A 275 11.05 -4.42 -9.15
C GLN A 275 10.73 -3.11 -9.88
N ASP A 276 9.52 -2.96 -10.43
CA ASP A 276 9.13 -1.71 -11.09
C ASP A 276 8.98 -0.56 -10.10
N TYR A 277 8.39 -0.82 -8.93
CA TYR A 277 8.30 0.17 -7.86
C TYR A 277 9.67 0.61 -7.33
N ASN A 278 10.60 -0.34 -7.17
CA ASN A 278 11.98 -0.02 -6.80
C ASN A 278 12.66 0.84 -7.88
N ASN A 279 12.49 0.51 -9.15
CA ASN A 279 13.01 1.29 -10.28
C ASN A 279 12.41 2.70 -10.36
N SER A 280 11.12 2.85 -10.06
CA SER A 280 10.43 4.14 -9.97
C SER A 280 11.04 5.03 -8.89
N VAL A 281 11.21 4.51 -7.66
CA VAL A 281 11.79 5.29 -6.54
C VAL A 281 13.25 5.66 -6.80
N ARG A 282 14.01 4.80 -7.49
CA ARG A 282 15.41 5.09 -7.90
C ARG A 282 15.49 6.18 -8.95
N SER A 283 14.46 6.32 -9.79
CA SER A 283 14.45 7.32 -10.84
C SER A 283 14.45 8.71 -10.23
N ARG A 284 15.52 9.49 -10.44
CA ARG A 284 15.68 10.84 -9.90
C ARG A 284 14.76 11.88 -10.55
N THR A 285 13.77 11.46 -11.34
CA THR A 285 12.83 12.30 -12.10
C THR A 285 11.67 12.80 -11.24
N LEU A 286 11.83 12.90 -9.92
CA LEU A 286 10.77 13.34 -9.01
C LEU A 286 10.41 14.81 -9.29
N PRO A 287 9.12 15.15 -9.46
CA PRO A 287 8.66 16.49 -9.11
C PRO A 287 8.90 16.70 -7.61
N LYS A 288 9.32 17.90 -7.20
CA LYS A 288 9.68 18.20 -5.81
C LYS A 288 8.49 17.83 -4.88
N PRO A 289 8.68 17.07 -3.79
CA PRO A 289 7.61 16.66 -2.86
C PRO A 289 6.88 17.81 -2.15
N VAL A 290 7.30 19.05 -2.38
CA VAL A 290 6.77 20.26 -1.73
C VAL A 290 5.31 20.50 -2.10
N ASP A 291 4.84 19.96 -3.23
CA ASP A 291 3.47 20.21 -3.74
C ASP A 291 2.43 19.15 -3.32
N LEU A 292 2.80 18.16 -2.50
CA LEU A 292 1.92 17.04 -2.11
C LEU A 292 1.28 17.20 -0.71
N GLN A 293 1.15 18.43 -0.21
CA GLN A 293 0.41 18.68 1.03
C GLN A 293 -1.09 18.40 0.83
N LEU A 294 -1.63 17.51 1.65
CA LEU A 294 -3.07 17.20 1.72
C LEU A 294 -3.91 18.36 2.29
#